data_AF-A0A3D3LPA4-F1
#
_entry.id   AF-A0A3D3LPA4-F1
#
_cell.length_a   1.000
_cell.length_b   1.000
_cell.length_c   1.000
_cell.angle_alpha   90.00
_cell.angle_beta   90.00
_cell.angle_gamma   90.00
#
_symmetry.space_group_name_H-M   'P 1'
#
loop_
_entity.id
_entity.type
_entity.pdbx_description
1 polymer ?
#
loop_
_entity_poly.entity_id
_entity_poly.type
_entity_poly.pdbx_seq_one_letter_code
_entity_poly.pdbx_strand_id
1 'polypeptide(L)' 'MFNVQIDDLLLAGTHFGHLTRRWNPKMKKYIFM' A
#
# COMPACT_ATOMS: atom_id res chain seq x y z
N MET A 1 -12.32 18.14 5.42
CA MET A 1 -11.44 16.96 5.22
C MET A 1 -12.28 15.86 4.60
N PHE A 2 -11.78 15.18 3.57
CA PHE A 2 -12.49 14.05 2.96
C PHE A 2 -12.33 12.82 3.86
N ASN A 3 -13.44 12.18 4.20
CA ASN A 3 -13.45 10.93 4.96
C ASN A 3 -13.56 9.77 3.97
N VAL A 4 -12.46 9.06 3.75
CA VAL A 4 -12.39 7.92 2.82
C VAL A 4 -12.30 6.64 3.66
N GLN A 5 -13.10 5.64 3.32
CA GLN A 5 -13.07 4.34 4.00
C GLN A 5 -11.89 3.49 3.50
N ILE A 6 -11.41 2.56 4.32
CA ILE A 6 -10.34 1.65 3.93
C ILE A 6 -10.80 0.71 2.81
N ASP A 7 -12.06 0.24 2.87
CA ASP A 7 -12.66 -0.60 1.83
C ASP A 7 -12.59 0.04 0.44
N ASP A 8 -12.83 1.35 0.34
CA ASP A 8 -12.76 2.08 -0.92
C ASP A 8 -11.34 2.07 -1.52
N LEU A 9 -10.31 2.18 -0.68
CA LEU A 9 -8.90 2.14 -1.09
C LEU A 9 -8.49 0.72 -1.54
N LEU A 10 -9.01 -0.30 -0.85
CA LEU A 10 -8.78 -1.69 -1.20
C LEU A 10 -9.41 -2.01 -2.56
N LEU A 11 -10.67 -1.60 -2.78
CA LEU A 11 -11.37 -1.77 -4.06
C LEU A 11 -10.68 -1.01 -5.21
N ALA A 12 -10.11 0.16 -4.93
CA ALA A 12 -9.32 0.92 -5.90
C ALA A 12 -7.93 0.30 -6.19
N GLY A 13 -7.51 -0.73 -5.44
CA GLY A 13 -6.25 -1.44 -5.66
C GLY A 13 -5.01 -0.72 -5.11
N THR A 14 -5.15 0.21 -4.17
CA THR A 14 -4.00 0.99 -3.65
C THR A 14 -3.00 0.17 -2.84
N HIS A 15 -3.38 -1.05 -2.46
CA HIS A 15 -2.54 -1.97 -1.68
C HIS A 15 -1.59 -2.79 -2.56
N PHE A 16 -1.72 -2.73 -3.90
CA PHE A 16 -0.79 -3.41 -4.80
C PHE A 16 0.57 -2.70 -4.82
N GLY A 17 1.63 -3.45 -4.56
CA GLY A 17 3.00 -2.97 -4.55
C GLY A 17 3.84 -3.52 -5.71
N HIS A 18 5.12 -3.15 -5.69
CA HIS A 18 6.12 -3.74 -6.59
C HIS A 18 6.59 -5.11 -6.10
N LEU A 19 7.42 -5.79 -6.88
CA LEU A 19 8.16 -6.98 -6.42
C LEU A 19 9.23 -6.60 -5.38
N THR A 20 9.51 -7.50 -4.44
CA THR A 20 10.46 -7.29 -3.32
C THR A 20 11.83 -6.79 -3.74
N ARG A 21 12.36 -7.28 -4.87
CA ARG A 21 13.66 -6.84 -5.42
C ARG A 21 13.70 -5.36 -5.83
N ARG A 22 12.56 -4.74 -6.08
CA ARG A 22 12.43 -3.32 -6.48
C ARG A 22 12.12 -2.39 -5.31
N TRP A 23 11.97 -2.93 -4.09
CA TRP A 23 11.60 -2.11 -2.93
C TRP A 23 12.77 -1.29 -2.42
N ASN A 24 12.47 -0.07 -1.97
CA ASN A 24 13.38 0.68 -1.13
C ASN A 24 13.35 0.09 0.30
N PRO A 25 14.49 -0.36 0.87
CA PRO A 25 14.54 -0.96 2.20
C PRO A 25 13.93 -0.09 3.32
N LYS A 26 13.94 1.24 3.17
CA LYS A 26 13.34 2.17 4.14
C LYS A 26 11.81 2.03 4.25
N MET A 27 11.16 1.44 3.25
CA MET A 27 9.71 1.23 3.22
C MET A 27 9.26 -0.05 3.94
N LYS A 28 10.18 -0.89 4.41
CA LYS A 28 9.89 -2.20 5.03
C LYS A 28 8.86 -2.12 6.17
N LYS A 29 8.86 -1.04 6.96
CA LYS A 29 7.92 -0.83 8.08
C LYS A 29 6.47 -0.58 7.65
N TYR A 30 6.22 -0.28 6.39
CA TYR A 30 4.89 0.06 5.86
C TYR A 30 4.35 -1.00 4.89
N ILE A 31 5.21 -1.92 4.42
CA ILE A 31 4.82 -2.97 3.49
C ILE A 31 4.43 -4.19 4.32
N PHE A 32 3.17 -4.58 4.23
CA PHE A 32 2.69 -5.85 4.76
C PHE A 32 2.98 -6.94 3.73
N MET A 33 3.65 -8.02 4.15
CA MET A 33 3.96 -9.17 3.30
C MET A 33 2.86 -10.23 3.38
#